data_AF-A0A9W4WGN6-F1
#
_entry.id   AF-A0A9W4WGN6-F1
#
_cell.length_a   1.000
_cell.length_b   1.000
_cell.length_c   1.000
_cell.angle_alpha   90.00
_cell.angle_beta   90.00
_cell.angle_gamma   90.00
#
_symmetry.space_group_name_H-M   'P 1'
#
loop_
_entity.id
_entity.type
_entity.pdbx_description
1 polymer ?
#
loop_
_entity_poly.entity_id
_entity_poly.type
_entity_poly.pdbx_seq_one_letter_code
_entity_poly.pdbx_strand_id
1 'polypeptide(L)'
;NHRAACYNPPRGSDGGKNNLQSCSRPRRRPVTMGDLADFLTEHDQNFRKARLPALYSDFRPQRTLNPDGFQANMSAWRQALARAAWEGRIPSQLSAPNLLVVDVDDNLLRALESKQFGRPLALGTVIREAVADKELYPVKDFLGAKDSIYAKTWSQVPWSVVSWAAGQLGFGGGSTSGEDKLPKGQFVVLKNVETTAKKLAEKVSPADTRFDRTYTKTHFQKTFADALVEQRRLSEKDVDILLVFLSRDKGLVVYDGKVVKIRGLGADEDEASITEEDAAVSSLKELIEDLQKQTALLSTRIDELTVTAKEAVAKKNKVAAMAALKSKKVAENSLQTRFATLGQLEDVAAR
;
A
#
# COMPACT_ATOMS: atom_id res chain seq x y z
N ASN A 1 -14.43 -31.96 -3.08
CA ASN A 1 -14.99 -32.67 -4.24
C ASN A 1 -16.40 -32.17 -4.53
N HIS A 2 -16.54 -31.10 -5.31
CA HIS A 2 -17.80 -30.80 -6.00
C HIS A 2 -17.48 -30.19 -7.37
N ARG A 3 -17.70 -30.99 -8.40
CA ARG A 3 -17.72 -30.63 -9.82
C ARG A 3 -18.97 -29.80 -10.10
N ALA A 4 -18.82 -28.63 -10.69
CA ALA A 4 -19.92 -27.93 -11.35
C ALA A 4 -20.09 -28.51 -12.76
N ALA A 5 -21.32 -28.95 -13.08
CA ALA A 5 -21.71 -29.50 -14.36
C ALA A 5 -22.01 -28.37 -15.36
N CYS A 6 -21.41 -28.44 -16.56
CA CYS A 6 -21.77 -27.59 -17.69
C CYS A 6 -22.91 -28.25 -18.49
N TYR A 7 -24.03 -27.55 -18.62
CA TYR A 7 -25.16 -27.94 -19.45
C TYR A 7 -24.98 -27.33 -20.86
N ASN A 8 -25.02 -28.16 -21.90
CA ASN A 8 -24.89 -27.74 -23.31
C ASN A 8 -26.27 -27.80 -24.00
N PRO A 9 -26.74 -26.73 -24.66
CA PRO A 9 -27.83 -26.82 -25.63
C PRO A 9 -27.31 -27.00 -27.07
N PRO A 10 -28.16 -27.48 -28.00
CA PRO A 10 -27.71 -28.02 -29.29
C PRO A 10 -27.45 -26.94 -30.35
N ARG A 11 -26.63 -27.32 -31.32
CA ARG A 11 -26.14 -26.53 -32.45
C ARG A 11 -27.29 -26.00 -33.34
N GLY A 12 -27.27 -24.70 -33.57
CA GLY A 12 -27.94 -24.01 -34.66
C GLY A 12 -27.01 -22.95 -35.24
N SER A 13 -26.78 -23.04 -36.54
CA SER A 13 -26.00 -22.17 -37.43
C SER A 13 -26.47 -20.71 -37.44
N ASP A 14 -25.57 -19.74 -37.26
CA ASP A 14 -25.24 -18.67 -38.23
C ASP A 14 -24.40 -17.55 -37.58
N GLY A 15 -23.58 -16.88 -38.41
CA GLY A 15 -23.20 -15.47 -38.21
C GLY A 15 -22.18 -15.13 -37.12
N GLY A 16 -20.94 -14.85 -37.55
CA GLY A 16 -19.86 -14.37 -36.69
C GLY A 16 -20.15 -13.02 -36.00
N LYS A 17 -19.68 -12.91 -34.76
CA LYS A 17 -19.24 -11.68 -34.08
C LYS A 17 -18.39 -12.11 -32.87
N ASN A 18 -17.08 -11.89 -32.94
CA ASN A 18 -16.16 -12.06 -31.82
C ASN A 18 -16.51 -11.03 -30.73
N ASN A 19 -17.21 -11.47 -29.68
CA ASN A 19 -17.45 -10.66 -28.50
C ASN A 19 -16.40 -11.04 -27.45
N LEU A 20 -15.29 -10.30 -27.41
CA LEU A 20 -14.33 -10.34 -26.32
C LEU A 20 -15.03 -9.84 -25.06
N GLN A 21 -15.50 -10.79 -24.27
CA GLN A 21 -16.12 -10.55 -22.98
C GLN A 21 -15.03 -10.06 -22.04
N SER A 22 -14.89 -8.74 -21.91
CA SER A 22 -14.02 -8.13 -20.92
C SER A 22 -14.51 -8.57 -19.53
N CYS A 23 -13.69 -9.33 -18.81
CA CYS A 23 -13.87 -9.54 -17.38
C CYS A 23 -13.69 -8.18 -16.68
N SER A 24 -14.79 -7.44 -16.57
CA SER A 24 -14.88 -6.22 -15.78
C SER A 24 -14.61 -6.59 -14.32
N ARG A 25 -13.48 -6.11 -13.79
CA ARG A 25 -13.14 -6.19 -12.36
C ARG A 25 -14.34 -5.71 -11.52
N PRO A 26 -14.72 -6.38 -10.42
CA PRO A 26 -15.77 -5.87 -9.55
C PRO A 26 -15.33 -4.52 -8.99
N ARG A 27 -16.06 -3.45 -9.33
CA ARG A 27 -15.93 -2.16 -8.67
C ARG A 27 -16.29 -2.36 -7.19
N ARG A 28 -15.31 -2.17 -6.29
CA ARG A 28 -15.54 -2.25 -4.85
C ARG A 28 -16.54 -1.15 -4.45
N ARG A 29 -17.57 -1.54 -3.69
CA ARG A 29 -18.56 -0.62 -3.14
C ARG A 29 -17.88 0.30 -2.11
N PRO A 30 -18.24 1.58 -2.03
CA PRO A 30 -17.81 2.44 -0.92
C PRO A 30 -18.30 1.84 0.40
N VAL A 31 -17.44 1.88 1.42
CA VAL A 31 -17.74 1.41 2.79
C VAL A 31 -18.88 2.27 3.34
N THR A 32 -20.04 1.67 3.62
CA THR A 32 -21.19 2.34 4.23
C THR A 32 -21.19 2.14 5.76
N MET A 33 -21.90 2.98 6.52
CA MET A 33 -21.98 2.89 7.99
C MET A 33 -22.28 1.46 8.49
N GLY A 34 -21.54 1.00 9.49
CA GLY A 34 -21.66 -0.36 10.07
C GLY A 34 -20.95 -1.48 9.29
N ASP A 35 -20.51 -1.24 8.05
CA ASP A 35 -19.86 -2.25 7.19
C ASP A 35 -18.56 -2.78 7.82
N LEU A 36 -17.84 -1.97 8.58
CA LEU A 36 -16.60 -2.42 9.23
C LEU A 36 -16.87 -3.36 10.42
N ALA A 37 -17.89 -3.07 11.24
CA ALA A 37 -18.27 -3.95 12.35
C ALA A 37 -18.78 -5.32 11.85
N ASP A 38 -19.59 -5.31 10.78
CA ASP A 38 -20.09 -6.52 10.13
C ASP A 38 -18.93 -7.31 9.51
N PHE A 39 -18.04 -6.63 8.77
CA PHE A 39 -16.82 -7.23 8.22
C PHE A 39 -15.96 -7.92 9.28
N LEU A 40 -15.71 -7.27 10.44
CA LEU A 40 -14.92 -7.88 11.51
C LEU A 40 -15.60 -9.13 12.08
N THR A 41 -16.92 -9.11 12.19
CA THR A 41 -17.71 -10.26 12.67
C THR A 41 -17.63 -11.46 11.72
N GLU A 42 -17.56 -11.21 10.41
CA GLU A 42 -17.48 -12.24 9.38
C GLU A 42 -16.06 -12.79 9.19
N HIS A 43 -15.03 -11.94 9.33
CA HIS A 43 -13.67 -12.28 8.92
C HIS A 43 -12.68 -12.48 10.06
N ASP A 44 -13.01 -12.10 11.30
CA ASP A 44 -12.12 -12.25 12.45
C ASP A 44 -12.67 -13.22 13.50
N GLN A 45 -11.91 -14.27 13.79
CA GLN A 45 -12.31 -15.30 14.75
C GLN A 45 -12.45 -14.76 16.18
N ASN A 46 -11.81 -13.64 16.51
CA ASN A 46 -11.93 -13.00 17.80
C ASN A 46 -13.18 -12.10 17.89
N PHE A 47 -13.82 -11.77 16.77
CA PHE A 47 -15.03 -10.94 16.68
C PHE A 47 -16.33 -11.73 16.43
N ARG A 48 -16.34 -13.03 16.74
CA ARG A 48 -17.56 -13.85 16.66
C ARG A 48 -18.69 -13.21 17.46
N LYS A 49 -19.94 -13.41 17.00
CA LYS A 49 -21.16 -12.84 17.62
C LYS A 49 -21.24 -13.02 19.14
N ALA A 50 -20.79 -14.15 19.67
CA ALA A 50 -20.77 -14.43 21.11
C ALA A 50 -19.81 -13.54 21.92
N ARG A 51 -18.76 -12.99 21.29
CA ARG A 51 -17.78 -12.11 21.94
C ARG A 51 -18.15 -10.62 21.84
N LEU A 52 -19.04 -10.24 20.93
CA LEU A 52 -19.40 -8.84 20.71
C LEU A 52 -19.88 -8.11 21.97
N PRO A 53 -20.70 -8.70 22.86
CA PRO A 53 -21.08 -8.01 24.10
C PRO A 53 -19.87 -7.62 24.97
N ALA A 54 -18.88 -8.51 25.08
CA ALA A 54 -17.66 -8.25 25.86
C ALA A 54 -16.74 -7.23 25.16
N LEU A 55 -16.67 -7.27 23.82
CA LEU A 55 -15.81 -6.36 23.04
C LEU A 55 -16.34 -4.93 22.98
N TYR A 56 -17.67 -4.75 22.93
CA TYR A 56 -18.31 -3.44 22.82
C TYR A 56 -18.61 -2.80 24.18
N SER A 57 -18.69 -3.59 25.25
CA SER A 57 -18.85 -3.06 26.61
C SER A 57 -17.59 -2.37 27.12
N ASP A 58 -17.73 -1.60 28.18
CA ASP A 58 -16.59 -1.04 28.90
C ASP A 58 -15.89 -2.16 29.69
N PHE A 59 -14.88 -2.78 29.08
CA PHE A 59 -14.10 -3.83 29.70
C PHE A 59 -12.92 -3.31 30.53
N ARG A 60 -12.74 -1.98 30.72
CA ARG A 60 -11.63 -1.42 31.52
C ARG A 60 -11.60 -1.92 32.97
N PRO A 61 -12.74 -2.10 33.67
CA PRO A 61 -12.75 -2.67 35.03
C PRO A 61 -12.20 -4.10 35.10
N GLN A 62 -12.22 -4.85 33.98
CA GLN A 62 -11.66 -6.20 33.93
C GLN A 62 -10.15 -6.19 34.18
N ARG A 63 -9.44 -5.06 34.00
CA ARG A 63 -8.00 -4.96 34.29
C ARG A 63 -7.65 -5.46 35.70
N THR A 64 -8.51 -5.22 36.67
CA THR A 64 -8.34 -5.69 38.06
C THR A 64 -9.19 -6.92 38.36
N LEU A 65 -10.43 -6.96 37.86
CA LEU A 65 -11.40 -8.01 38.19
C LEU A 65 -11.16 -9.33 37.44
N ASN A 66 -10.66 -9.26 36.21
CA ASN A 66 -10.36 -10.40 35.34
C ASN A 66 -9.28 -10.02 34.31
N PRO A 67 -8.00 -10.00 34.72
CA PRO A 67 -6.90 -9.56 33.86
C PRO A 67 -6.81 -10.32 32.54
N ASP A 68 -7.09 -11.62 32.55
CA ASP A 68 -7.08 -12.46 31.35
C ASP A 68 -8.17 -12.04 30.36
N GLY A 69 -9.37 -11.75 30.85
CA GLY A 69 -10.47 -11.22 30.05
C GLY A 69 -10.13 -9.86 29.43
N PHE A 70 -9.51 -8.97 30.22
CA PHE A 70 -9.03 -7.67 29.73
C PHE A 70 -8.02 -7.84 28.58
N GLN A 71 -7.00 -8.70 28.77
CA GLN A 71 -5.98 -8.96 27.75
C GLN A 71 -6.54 -9.65 26.50
N ALA A 72 -7.49 -10.57 26.66
CA ALA A 72 -8.16 -11.22 25.54
C ALA A 72 -9.00 -10.25 24.69
N ASN A 73 -9.63 -9.25 25.32
CA ASN A 73 -10.37 -8.21 24.60
C ASN A 73 -9.43 -7.19 23.95
N MET A 74 -8.35 -6.82 24.64
CA MET A 74 -7.29 -5.96 24.12
C MET A 74 -6.66 -6.53 22.84
N SER A 75 -6.23 -7.79 22.90
CA SER A 75 -5.63 -8.50 21.76
C SER A 75 -6.60 -8.65 20.59
N ALA A 76 -7.88 -8.94 20.88
CA ALA A 76 -8.91 -9.01 19.85
C ALA A 76 -9.06 -7.69 19.08
N TRP A 77 -9.16 -6.56 19.79
CA TRP A 77 -9.28 -5.25 19.15
C TRP A 77 -8.02 -4.84 18.37
N ARG A 78 -6.82 -5.09 18.90
CA ARG A 78 -5.55 -4.82 18.21
C ARG A 78 -5.45 -5.58 16.89
N GLN A 79 -5.78 -6.88 16.91
CA GLN A 79 -5.79 -7.72 15.72
C GLN A 79 -6.85 -7.27 14.71
N ALA A 80 -8.05 -6.91 15.17
CA ALA A 80 -9.11 -6.42 14.33
C ALA A 80 -8.74 -5.12 13.60
N LEU A 81 -8.14 -4.15 14.31
CA LEU A 81 -7.67 -2.90 13.71
C LEU A 81 -6.56 -3.15 12.69
N ALA A 82 -5.58 -4.00 13.03
CA ALA A 82 -4.50 -4.36 12.11
C ALA A 82 -5.04 -5.03 10.83
N ARG A 83 -5.98 -5.97 10.97
CA ARG A 83 -6.66 -6.62 9.85
C ARG A 83 -7.47 -5.63 9.03
N ALA A 84 -8.28 -4.79 9.65
CA ALA A 84 -9.08 -3.79 8.96
C ALA A 84 -8.21 -2.82 8.13
N ALA A 85 -7.07 -2.39 8.69
CA ALA A 85 -6.09 -1.59 7.97
C ALA A 85 -5.48 -2.37 6.81
N TRP A 86 -4.98 -3.57 7.07
CA TRP A 86 -4.45 -4.46 6.03
C TRP A 86 -5.45 -4.69 4.90
N GLU A 87 -6.74 -4.71 5.26
CA GLU A 87 -7.86 -4.88 4.36
C GLU A 87 -8.33 -3.61 3.62
N GLY A 88 -7.73 -2.46 3.92
CA GLY A 88 -8.12 -1.17 3.35
C GLY A 88 -9.57 -0.84 3.66
N ARG A 89 -10.08 -1.33 4.80
CA ARG A 89 -11.45 -1.15 5.29
C ARG A 89 -11.56 -0.01 6.30
N ILE A 90 -10.44 0.48 6.81
CA ILE A 90 -10.41 1.68 7.64
C ILE A 90 -10.89 2.87 6.79
N PRO A 91 -11.91 3.62 7.25
CA PRO A 91 -12.39 4.79 6.53
C PRO A 91 -11.25 5.77 6.29
N SER A 92 -11.10 6.24 5.05
CA SER A 92 -10.10 7.24 4.68
C SER A 92 -10.67 8.16 3.62
N GLN A 93 -10.25 9.43 3.64
CA GLN A 93 -10.62 10.43 2.62
C GLN A 93 -9.75 10.32 1.35
N LEU A 94 -8.76 9.42 1.36
CA LEU A 94 -7.81 9.24 0.26
C LEU A 94 -8.38 8.36 -0.86
N SER A 95 -7.94 8.60 -2.10
CA SER A 95 -8.29 7.76 -3.26
C SER A 95 -7.71 6.35 -3.20
N ALA A 96 -6.75 6.10 -2.30
CA ALA A 96 -6.24 4.78 -1.94
C ALA A 96 -6.18 4.69 -0.41
N PRO A 97 -6.75 3.65 0.21
CA PRO A 97 -6.67 3.48 1.66
C PRO A 97 -5.22 3.17 2.08
N ASN A 98 -4.83 3.62 3.27
CA ASN A 98 -3.58 3.21 3.89
C ASN A 98 -3.72 1.79 4.45
N LEU A 99 -2.70 0.96 4.26
CA LEU A 99 -2.71 -0.44 4.72
C LEU A 99 -1.83 -0.67 5.95
N LEU A 100 -0.84 0.19 6.15
CA LEU A 100 0.10 0.16 7.27
C LEU A 100 -0.25 1.19 8.34
N VAL A 101 -1.29 2.00 8.12
CA VAL A 101 -1.73 3.07 9.02
C VAL A 101 -3.21 2.92 9.34
N VAL A 102 -3.56 3.15 10.60
CA VAL A 102 -4.94 3.34 11.06
C VAL A 102 -5.16 4.81 11.36
N ASP A 103 -6.15 5.39 10.70
CA ASP A 103 -6.69 6.71 11.02
C ASP A 103 -7.68 6.54 12.18
N VAL A 104 -7.31 7.01 13.37
CA VAL A 104 -8.17 6.98 14.56
C VAL A 104 -8.86 8.33 14.68
N ASP A 105 -10.14 8.36 14.35
CA ASP A 105 -11.00 9.55 14.39
C ASP A 105 -12.47 9.17 14.65
N ASP A 106 -13.38 10.14 14.57
CA ASP A 106 -14.81 9.88 14.73
C ASP A 106 -15.41 9.10 13.55
N ASN A 107 -14.74 9.04 12.38
CA ASN A 107 -15.18 8.22 11.25
C ASN A 107 -14.92 6.74 11.54
N LEU A 108 -13.75 6.41 12.09
CA LEU A 108 -13.45 5.05 12.55
C LEU A 108 -14.48 4.60 13.60
N LEU A 109 -14.75 5.44 14.60
CA LEU A 109 -15.71 5.11 15.66
C LEU A 109 -17.12 4.88 15.10
N ARG A 110 -17.55 5.69 14.13
CA ARG A 110 -18.83 5.50 13.41
C ARG A 110 -18.85 4.25 12.55
N ALA A 111 -17.75 3.91 11.89
CA ALA A 111 -17.66 2.70 11.07
C ALA A 111 -17.70 1.41 11.91
N LEU A 112 -17.17 1.48 13.14
CA LEU A 112 -17.23 0.41 14.13
C LEU A 112 -18.54 0.39 14.92
N GLU A 113 -19.51 1.26 14.63
CA GLU A 113 -20.78 1.27 15.34
C GLU A 113 -21.62 0.04 14.95
N SER A 114 -21.94 -0.78 15.96
CA SER A 114 -22.84 -1.92 15.81
C SER A 114 -24.29 -1.48 16.02
N LYS A 115 -25.20 -1.96 15.16
CA LYS A 115 -26.65 -1.72 15.34
C LYS A 115 -27.18 -2.28 16.66
N GLN A 116 -26.58 -3.37 17.15
CA GLN A 116 -27.04 -4.06 18.36
C GLN A 116 -26.31 -3.59 19.62
N PHE A 117 -25.00 -3.32 19.51
CA PHE A 117 -24.15 -3.05 20.68
C PHE A 117 -23.67 -1.59 20.77
N GLY A 118 -24.05 -0.74 19.81
CA GLY A 118 -23.61 0.65 19.75
C GLY A 118 -22.12 0.77 19.43
N ARG A 119 -21.48 1.77 20.01
CA ARG A 119 -20.04 2.06 19.80
C ARG A 119 -19.17 1.30 20.80
N PRO A 120 -17.94 0.92 20.42
CA PRO A 120 -17.03 0.27 21.34
C PRO A 120 -16.59 1.24 22.45
N LEU A 121 -16.93 0.92 23.71
CA LEU A 121 -16.76 1.83 24.86
C LEU A 121 -15.34 1.90 25.41
N ALA A 122 -14.46 0.96 25.06
CA ALA A 122 -13.08 0.89 25.55
C ALA A 122 -12.03 1.04 24.43
N LEU A 123 -12.44 1.49 23.24
CA LEU A 123 -11.55 1.62 22.08
C LEU A 123 -10.40 2.61 22.32
N GLY A 124 -10.65 3.70 23.05
CA GLY A 124 -9.60 4.66 23.40
C GLY A 124 -8.52 4.02 24.29
N THR A 125 -8.93 3.19 25.23
CA THR A 125 -8.00 2.39 26.04
C THR A 125 -7.22 1.40 25.19
N VAL A 126 -7.85 0.76 24.19
CA VAL A 126 -7.14 -0.13 23.26
C VAL A 126 -5.99 0.59 22.55
N ILE A 127 -6.27 1.77 21.97
CA ILE A 127 -5.24 2.51 21.22
C ILE A 127 -4.10 2.95 22.14
N ARG A 128 -4.40 3.47 23.34
CA ARG A 128 -3.37 3.89 24.30
C ARG A 128 -2.47 2.73 24.72
N GLU A 129 -3.04 1.58 25.05
CA GLU A 129 -2.28 0.40 25.43
C GLU A 129 -1.48 -0.14 24.25
N ALA A 130 -2.03 -0.13 23.04
CA ALA A 130 -1.30 -0.55 21.84
C ALA A 130 -0.12 0.38 21.51
N VAL A 131 -0.22 1.68 21.82
CA VAL A 131 0.92 2.61 21.70
C VAL A 131 1.94 2.37 22.81
N ALA A 132 1.50 2.16 24.06
CA ALA A 132 2.38 1.85 25.18
C ALA A 132 3.19 0.56 24.93
N ASP A 133 2.56 -0.45 24.35
CA ASP A 133 3.16 -1.74 24.00
C ASP A 133 3.94 -1.71 22.67
N LYS A 134 4.08 -0.53 22.03
CA LYS A 134 4.79 -0.36 20.76
C LYS A 134 4.23 -1.18 19.59
N GLU A 135 2.95 -1.54 19.64
CA GLU A 135 2.24 -2.17 18.52
C GLU A 135 1.70 -1.13 17.53
N LEU A 136 1.35 0.05 18.06
CA LEU A 136 0.98 1.24 17.31
C LEU A 136 1.99 2.35 17.56
N TYR A 137 2.36 3.08 16.51
CA TYR A 137 3.23 4.25 16.63
C TYR A 137 2.58 5.47 15.99
N PRO A 138 2.53 6.63 16.66
CA PRO A 138 2.12 7.87 16.00
C PRO A 138 2.98 8.09 14.75
N VAL A 139 2.35 8.34 13.58
CA VAL A 139 3.07 8.43 12.29
C VAL A 139 4.21 9.45 12.32
N LYS A 140 4.00 10.59 12.98
CA LYS A 140 5.03 11.63 13.13
C LYS A 140 6.24 11.14 13.91
N ASP A 141 6.02 10.41 14.99
CA ASP A 141 7.10 9.86 15.82
C ASP A 141 7.82 8.73 15.08
N PHE A 142 7.06 7.87 14.40
CA PHE A 142 7.62 6.78 13.60
C PHE A 142 8.55 7.30 12.49
N LEU A 143 8.12 8.30 11.73
CA LEU A 143 8.93 8.87 10.64
C LEU A 143 10.06 9.77 11.15
N GLY A 144 9.89 10.43 12.30
CA GLY A 144 10.88 11.32 12.89
C GLY A 144 11.97 10.63 13.72
N ALA A 145 11.76 9.37 14.11
CA ALA A 145 12.73 8.61 14.90
C ALA A 145 14.00 8.31 14.09
N LYS A 146 15.14 8.79 14.58
CA LYS A 146 16.47 8.62 13.96
C LYS A 146 17.05 7.23 14.17
N ASP A 147 16.80 6.66 15.35
CA ASP A 147 17.31 5.36 15.76
C ASP A 147 16.23 4.28 15.66
N SER A 148 16.66 3.01 15.63
CA SER A 148 15.73 1.90 15.50
C SER A 148 14.71 1.86 16.65
N ILE A 149 13.46 1.58 16.30
CA ILE A 149 12.35 1.46 17.27
C ILE A 149 12.50 0.23 18.20
N TYR A 150 13.39 -0.70 17.85
CA TYR A 150 13.73 -1.89 18.65
C TYR A 150 14.97 -1.71 19.52
N ALA A 151 15.66 -0.56 19.44
CA ALA A 151 16.83 -0.31 20.28
C ALA A 151 16.43 -0.44 21.76
N LYS A 152 17.15 -1.31 22.49
CA LYS A 152 16.90 -1.62 23.92
C LYS A 152 17.36 -0.50 24.87
N THR A 153 17.99 0.55 24.34
CA THR A 153 18.54 1.62 25.15
C THR A 153 17.40 2.55 25.60
N TRP A 154 17.08 2.47 26.89
CA TRP A 154 16.06 3.28 27.58
C TRP A 154 16.21 4.80 27.38
N SER A 155 17.38 5.28 26.92
CA SER A 155 17.67 6.71 26.68
C SER A 155 17.08 7.29 25.39
N GLN A 156 16.44 6.49 24.53
CA GLN A 156 15.97 6.95 23.21
C GLN A 156 14.49 6.71 22.92
N VAL A 157 13.67 6.33 23.92
CA VAL A 157 12.21 6.44 23.74
C VAL A 157 11.94 7.91 23.43
N PRO A 158 11.39 8.26 22.24
CA PRO A 158 11.21 9.65 21.89
C PRO A 158 10.35 10.28 22.98
N TRP A 159 10.85 11.36 23.60
CA TRP A 159 10.06 12.12 24.56
C TRP A 159 8.70 12.52 23.97
N SER A 160 8.57 12.57 22.64
CA SER A 160 7.32 12.77 21.93
C SER A 160 6.30 11.64 22.12
N VAL A 161 6.68 10.36 22.04
CA VAL A 161 5.78 9.20 22.28
C VAL A 161 5.32 9.18 23.74
N VAL A 162 6.24 9.49 24.67
CA VAL A 162 5.93 9.65 26.09
C VAL A 162 5.06 10.89 26.33
N SER A 163 5.27 11.99 25.61
CA SER A 163 4.49 13.23 25.76
C SER A 163 3.10 13.15 25.11
N TRP A 164 2.94 12.39 24.02
CA TRP A 164 1.64 12.04 23.46
C TRP A 164 0.89 11.16 24.45
N ALA A 165 1.56 10.13 25.01
CA ALA A 165 1.00 9.29 26.05
C ALA A 165 0.65 10.12 27.29
N ALA A 166 1.52 11.00 27.79
CA ALA A 166 1.30 11.81 28.99
C ALA A 166 0.26 12.93 28.77
N GLY A 167 0.22 13.54 27.58
CA GLY A 167 -0.74 14.59 27.21
C GLY A 167 -2.18 14.06 27.04
N GLN A 168 -2.35 12.76 26.80
CA GLN A 168 -3.66 12.10 26.76
C GLN A 168 -3.97 11.22 27.98
N LEU A 169 -2.97 10.70 28.68
CA LEU A 169 -3.18 9.88 29.89
C LEU A 169 -3.32 10.72 31.16
N GLY A 170 -2.87 11.98 31.17
CA GLY A 170 -2.88 12.79 32.38
C GLY A 170 -1.90 12.25 33.41
N PHE A 171 -1.11 13.13 34.00
CA PHE A 171 -0.15 12.77 35.03
C PHE A 171 -0.92 12.36 36.30
N GLY A 172 -1.12 11.05 36.52
CA GLY A 172 -1.58 10.47 37.78
C GLY A 172 -2.80 9.55 37.69
N GLY A 173 -2.56 8.24 37.86
CA GLY A 173 -3.59 7.26 38.25
C GLY A 173 -4.45 6.74 37.10
N GLY A 174 -4.62 5.42 37.04
CA GLY A 174 -5.39 4.73 36.01
C GLY A 174 -6.76 5.38 35.76
N SER A 175 -7.18 5.42 34.50
CA SER A 175 -8.46 5.91 34.04
C SER A 175 -9.63 5.01 34.50
N THR A 176 -9.84 4.87 35.80
CA THR A 176 -10.89 4.03 36.40
C THR A 176 -12.19 4.79 36.65
N SER A 177 -12.29 6.08 36.29
CA SER A 177 -13.47 6.89 36.68
C SER A 177 -13.92 7.96 35.68
N GLY A 178 -13.44 7.95 34.43
CA GLY A 178 -13.86 8.90 33.37
C GLY A 178 -14.28 8.21 32.07
N GLU A 179 -15.04 8.92 31.23
CA GLU A 179 -15.37 8.47 29.86
C GLU A 179 -14.09 8.12 29.08
N ASP A 180 -14.11 7.00 28.35
CA ASP A 180 -12.98 6.57 27.54
C ASP A 180 -12.82 7.48 26.32
N LYS A 181 -11.91 8.46 26.41
CA LYS A 181 -11.66 9.38 25.30
C LYS A 181 -10.83 8.69 24.21
N LEU A 182 -11.33 8.72 22.97
CA LEU A 182 -10.62 8.19 21.82
C LEU A 182 -9.42 9.11 21.46
N PRO A 183 -8.18 8.59 21.45
CA PRO A 183 -7.03 9.32 20.95
C PRO A 183 -7.12 9.52 19.44
N LYS A 184 -7.26 10.78 19.00
CA LYS A 184 -7.34 11.09 17.58
C LYS A 184 -5.95 11.24 16.98
N GLY A 185 -5.72 10.60 15.84
CA GLY A 185 -4.42 10.64 15.16
C GLY A 185 -4.24 9.53 14.14
N GLN A 186 -3.07 9.51 13.51
CA GLN A 186 -2.68 8.47 12.57
C GLN A 186 -1.61 7.60 13.23
N PHE A 187 -1.82 6.28 13.19
CA PHE A 187 -0.94 5.33 13.86
C PHE A 187 -0.47 4.26 12.88
N VAL A 188 0.85 4.07 12.82
CA VAL A 188 1.49 2.97 12.11
C VAL A 188 1.19 1.66 12.84
N VAL A 189 0.66 0.68 12.10
CA VAL A 189 0.41 -0.67 12.59
C VAL A 189 1.67 -1.50 12.38
N LEU A 190 2.48 -1.66 13.43
CA LEU A 190 3.82 -2.25 13.31
C LEU A 190 3.78 -3.67 12.73
N LYS A 191 2.82 -4.49 13.17
CA LYS A 191 2.60 -5.84 12.63
C LYS A 191 2.44 -5.87 11.11
N ASN A 192 1.73 -4.90 10.54
CA ASN A 192 1.51 -4.82 9.10
C ASN A 192 2.79 -4.40 8.38
N VAL A 193 3.55 -3.47 8.95
CA VAL A 193 4.86 -3.05 8.43
C VAL A 193 5.84 -4.21 8.41
N GLU A 194 5.99 -4.93 9.53
CA GLU A 194 6.85 -6.10 9.65
C GLU A 194 6.47 -7.19 8.65
N THR A 195 5.17 -7.47 8.50
CA THR A 195 4.66 -8.46 7.55
C THR A 195 5.01 -8.05 6.11
N THR A 196 4.87 -6.76 5.78
CA THR A 196 5.19 -6.22 4.45
C THR A 196 6.68 -6.29 4.17
N ALA A 197 7.51 -5.91 5.15
CA ALA A 197 8.96 -5.98 5.06
C ALA A 197 9.45 -7.41 4.86
N LYS A 198 8.85 -8.39 5.57
CA LYS A 198 9.15 -9.81 5.37
C LYS A 198 8.81 -10.28 3.95
N LYS A 199 7.62 -9.94 3.44
CA LYS A 199 7.21 -10.26 2.07
C LYS A 199 8.14 -9.64 1.02
N LEU A 200 8.69 -8.46 1.29
CA LEU A 200 9.69 -7.85 0.39
C LEU A 200 11.00 -8.62 0.44
N ALA A 201 11.51 -8.94 1.63
CA ALA A 201 12.75 -9.69 1.79
C ALA A 201 12.71 -11.05 1.09
N GLU A 202 11.55 -11.72 1.07
CA GLU A 202 11.33 -12.98 0.35
C GLU A 202 11.31 -12.82 -1.18
N LYS A 203 11.09 -11.61 -1.70
CA LYS A 203 11.02 -11.31 -3.14
C LYS A 203 12.32 -10.81 -3.74
N VAL A 204 13.18 -10.22 -2.91
CA VAL A 204 14.49 -9.74 -3.36
C VAL A 204 15.36 -10.95 -3.64
N SER A 205 15.88 -11.05 -4.86
CA SER A 205 16.79 -12.12 -5.21
C SER A 205 18.21 -11.74 -4.82
N PRO A 206 18.97 -12.62 -4.14
CA PRO A 206 20.36 -12.36 -3.83
C PRO A 206 21.26 -12.30 -5.08
N ALA A 207 20.76 -12.76 -6.23
CA ALA A 207 21.47 -12.73 -7.51
C ALA A 207 21.27 -11.42 -8.29
N ASP A 208 20.46 -10.49 -7.78
CA ASP A 208 20.15 -9.23 -8.47
C ASP A 208 21.40 -8.33 -8.58
N THR A 209 21.63 -7.77 -9.77
CA THR A 209 22.74 -6.83 -9.98
C THR A 209 22.52 -5.54 -9.19
N ARG A 210 23.55 -4.70 -9.09
CA ARG A 210 23.38 -3.37 -8.48
C ARG A 210 22.37 -2.51 -9.24
N PHE A 211 22.35 -2.63 -10.58
CA PHE A 211 21.35 -1.99 -11.41
C PHE A 211 19.96 -2.46 -11.01
N ASP A 212 19.74 -3.77 -10.91
CA ASP A 212 18.44 -4.34 -10.53
C ASP A 212 17.96 -3.85 -9.16
N ARG A 213 18.87 -3.77 -8.19
CA ARG A 213 18.58 -3.41 -6.78
C ARG A 213 18.35 -1.91 -6.52
N THR A 214 18.54 -1.05 -7.53
CA THR A 214 18.40 0.41 -7.37
C THR A 214 17.14 0.93 -8.04
N TYR A 215 16.33 1.70 -7.31
CA TYR A 215 15.02 2.17 -7.74
C TYR A 215 14.84 3.64 -7.39
N THR A 216 14.01 4.36 -8.14
CA THR A 216 13.36 5.57 -7.61
C THR A 216 12.25 5.13 -6.66
N LYS A 217 11.84 5.99 -5.72
CA LYS A 217 10.66 5.74 -4.86
C LYS A 217 9.43 5.36 -5.68
N THR A 218 9.17 6.09 -6.77
CA THR A 218 8.02 5.85 -7.67
C THR A 218 8.13 4.50 -8.38
N HIS A 219 9.32 4.15 -8.86
CA HIS A 219 9.54 2.87 -9.54
C HIS A 219 9.41 1.72 -8.54
N PHE A 220 10.03 1.83 -7.35
CA PHE A 220 9.89 0.89 -6.25
C PHE A 220 8.41 0.65 -5.91
N GLN A 221 7.63 1.72 -5.76
CA GLN A 221 6.19 1.61 -5.53
C GLN A 221 5.50 0.83 -6.65
N LYS A 222 5.75 1.12 -7.93
CA LYS A 222 5.12 0.39 -9.04
C LYS A 222 5.53 -1.08 -9.08
N THR A 223 6.81 -1.38 -8.89
CA THR A 223 7.36 -2.75 -8.94
C THR A 223 6.82 -3.61 -7.80
N PHE A 224 6.71 -3.04 -6.59
CA PHE A 224 6.39 -3.81 -5.40
C PHE A 224 4.95 -3.64 -4.89
N ALA A 225 4.17 -2.65 -5.34
CA ALA A 225 2.83 -2.38 -4.82
C ALA A 225 1.89 -3.59 -4.93
N ASP A 226 1.80 -4.21 -6.11
CA ASP A 226 0.94 -5.39 -6.34
C ASP A 226 1.55 -6.67 -5.74
N ALA A 227 2.88 -6.67 -5.61
CA ALA A 227 3.66 -7.81 -5.16
C ALA A 227 3.59 -7.99 -3.64
N LEU A 228 3.56 -6.90 -2.87
CA LEU A 228 3.64 -6.96 -1.41
C LEU A 228 2.29 -7.17 -0.73
N VAL A 229 1.21 -6.74 -1.37
CA VAL A 229 -0.13 -6.81 -0.78
C VAL A 229 -1.11 -7.36 -1.79
N GLU A 230 -1.41 -8.66 -1.67
CA GLU A 230 -2.28 -9.44 -2.56
C GLU A 230 -3.51 -8.66 -3.05
N GLN A 231 -3.54 -8.32 -4.34
CA GLN A 231 -4.65 -7.61 -5.01
C GLN A 231 -4.96 -6.20 -4.49
N ARG A 232 -4.02 -5.58 -3.76
CA ARG A 232 -4.09 -4.19 -3.28
C ARG A 232 -2.79 -3.45 -3.58
N ARG A 233 -2.79 -2.14 -3.30
CA ARG A 233 -1.64 -1.26 -3.48
C ARG A 233 -1.34 -0.53 -2.19
N LEU A 234 -0.07 -0.39 -1.87
CA LEU A 234 0.40 0.52 -0.84
C LEU A 234 0.19 1.97 -1.29
N SER A 235 -0.34 2.80 -0.39
CA SER A 235 -0.37 4.24 -0.59
C SER A 235 1.05 4.82 -0.60
N GLU A 236 1.21 6.07 -1.06
CA GLU A 236 2.52 6.74 -0.97
C GLU A 236 3.03 6.83 0.48
N LYS A 237 2.12 7.09 1.43
CA LYS A 237 2.44 7.13 2.86
C LYS A 237 2.89 5.77 3.38
N ASP A 238 2.21 4.70 2.99
CA ASP A 238 2.63 3.34 3.36
C ASP A 238 4.02 3.00 2.81
N VAL A 239 4.34 3.45 1.60
CA VAL A 239 5.67 3.27 1.00
C VAL A 239 6.73 4.02 1.80
N ASP A 240 6.48 5.26 2.21
CA ASP A 240 7.43 6.01 3.06
C ASP A 240 7.68 5.32 4.40
N ILE A 241 6.62 4.87 5.07
CA ILE A 241 6.71 4.13 6.33
C ILE A 241 7.52 2.84 6.14
N LEU A 242 7.24 2.09 5.07
CA LEU A 242 7.94 0.85 4.76
C LEU A 242 9.43 1.10 4.48
N LEU A 243 9.77 2.11 3.68
CA LEU A 243 11.16 2.42 3.33
C LEU A 243 11.97 2.91 4.54
N VAL A 244 11.38 3.76 5.39
CA VAL A 244 11.99 4.17 6.65
C VAL A 244 12.26 2.95 7.54
N PHE A 245 11.29 2.07 7.69
CA PHE A 245 11.44 0.84 8.48
C PHE A 245 12.53 -0.08 7.94
N LEU A 246 12.52 -0.35 6.64
CA LEU A 246 13.49 -1.23 5.99
C LEU A 246 14.91 -0.69 6.12
N SER A 247 15.08 0.64 6.04
CA SER A 247 16.39 1.27 6.14
C SER A 247 16.88 1.35 7.57
N ARG A 248 16.07 1.93 8.46
CA ARG A 248 16.43 2.19 9.86
C ARG A 248 16.44 0.94 10.73
N ASP A 249 15.43 0.08 10.60
CA ASP A 249 15.17 -1.01 11.55
C ASP A 249 15.65 -2.36 11.04
N LYS A 250 15.68 -2.57 9.72
CA LYS A 250 16.11 -3.84 9.11
C LYS A 250 17.46 -3.76 8.42
N GLY A 251 17.92 -2.56 8.06
CA GLY A 251 19.14 -2.39 7.27
C GLY A 251 19.10 -3.11 5.91
N LEU A 252 17.90 -3.41 5.39
CA LEU A 252 17.71 -4.12 4.11
C LEU A 252 17.82 -3.17 2.91
N VAL A 253 17.59 -1.87 3.13
CA VAL A 253 17.66 -0.86 2.08
C VAL A 253 18.42 0.38 2.55
N VAL A 254 18.98 1.13 1.61
CA VAL A 254 19.41 2.51 1.79
C VAL A 254 18.40 3.42 1.09
N TYR A 255 17.92 4.44 1.80
CA TYR A 255 16.90 5.36 1.29
C TYR A 255 17.24 6.80 1.67
N ASP A 256 17.30 7.69 0.68
CA ASP A 256 17.59 9.13 0.87
C ASP A 256 16.34 10.04 0.67
N GLY A 257 15.16 9.45 0.49
CA GLY A 257 13.92 10.17 0.16
C GLY A 257 13.56 10.13 -1.34
N LYS A 258 14.50 9.81 -2.22
CA LYS A 258 14.28 9.73 -3.68
C LYS A 258 14.68 8.39 -4.26
N VAL A 259 15.85 7.88 -3.88
CA VAL A 259 16.45 6.64 -4.37
C VAL A 259 16.36 5.57 -3.29
N VAL A 260 15.95 4.38 -3.68
CA VAL A 260 15.87 3.18 -2.86
C VAL A 260 16.87 2.17 -3.41
N LYS A 261 17.87 1.81 -2.62
CA LYS A 261 18.86 0.77 -2.96
C LYS A 261 18.67 -0.41 -2.03
N ILE A 262 18.40 -1.58 -2.57
CA ILE A 262 18.27 -2.82 -1.81
C ILE A 262 19.67 -3.41 -1.59
N ARG A 263 20.03 -3.72 -0.34
CA ARG A 263 21.34 -4.29 -0.02
C ARG A 263 21.43 -5.76 -0.45
N GLY A 264 22.57 -6.15 -0.99
CA GLY A 264 22.87 -7.53 -1.40
C GLY A 264 23.41 -8.36 -0.25
N LEU A 265 23.56 -9.67 -0.49
CA LEU A 265 24.27 -10.54 0.44
C LEU A 265 25.77 -10.21 0.41
N GLY A 266 26.37 -9.96 1.58
CA GLY A 266 27.79 -9.61 1.69
C GLY A 266 28.10 -8.12 1.46
N ALA A 267 27.11 -7.24 1.65
CA ALA A 267 27.23 -5.79 1.53
C ALA A 267 28.47 -5.21 2.24
N ASP A 268 29.44 -4.73 1.45
CA ASP A 268 30.58 -3.92 1.91
C ASP A 268 30.12 -2.50 2.36
N GLU A 269 31.02 -1.70 2.94
CA GLU A 269 30.72 -0.32 3.37
C GLU A 269 30.16 0.56 2.23
N ASP A 270 30.48 0.27 0.97
CA ASP A 270 29.95 0.98 -0.22
C ASP A 270 28.45 0.72 -0.48
N GLU A 271 27.87 -0.33 0.11
CA GLU A 271 26.42 -0.58 0.12
C GLU A 271 25.70 0.11 1.29
N ALA A 272 26.43 0.82 2.16
CA ALA A 272 25.84 1.55 3.27
C ALA A 272 25.24 2.91 2.87
N SER A 273 25.66 3.46 1.73
CA SER A 273 25.20 4.76 1.22
C SER A 273 24.75 4.70 -0.25
N ILE A 274 24.03 5.74 -0.68
CA ILE A 274 23.65 5.96 -2.09
C ILE A 274 24.79 6.76 -2.72
N THR A 275 25.42 6.21 -3.76
CA THR A 275 26.51 6.89 -4.47
C THR A 275 26.02 7.64 -5.71
N GLU A 276 26.88 8.44 -6.34
CA GLU A 276 26.55 9.11 -7.61
C GLU A 276 26.18 8.11 -8.72
N GLU A 277 26.79 6.92 -8.70
CA GLU A 277 26.45 5.85 -9.64
C GLU A 277 25.02 5.32 -9.41
N ASP A 278 24.58 5.21 -8.15
CA ASP A 278 23.20 4.82 -7.84
C ASP A 278 22.19 5.87 -8.33
N ALA A 279 22.53 7.17 -8.19
CA ALA A 279 21.73 8.27 -8.71
C ALA A 279 21.68 8.27 -10.25
N ALA A 280 22.80 7.95 -10.91
CA ALA A 280 22.88 7.80 -12.36
C ALA A 280 22.05 6.61 -12.84
N VAL A 281 22.12 5.45 -12.18
CA VAL A 281 21.29 4.27 -12.44
C VAL A 281 19.80 4.61 -12.30
N SER A 282 19.45 5.32 -11.23
CA SER A 282 18.08 5.77 -10.99
C SER A 282 17.55 6.65 -12.14
N SER A 283 18.38 7.61 -12.58
CA SER A 283 18.07 8.51 -13.70
C SER A 283 18.00 7.77 -15.04
N LEU A 284 18.87 6.77 -15.25
CA LEU A 284 18.85 5.90 -16.42
C LEU A 284 17.54 5.09 -16.50
N LYS A 285 17.08 4.54 -15.37
CA LYS A 285 15.79 3.82 -15.30
C LYS A 285 14.59 4.74 -15.58
N GLU A 286 14.59 5.96 -15.05
CA GLU A 286 13.53 6.93 -15.37
C GLU A 286 13.49 7.26 -16.86
N LEU A 287 14.66 7.47 -17.47
CA LEU A 287 14.77 7.75 -18.90
C LEU A 287 14.28 6.59 -19.76
N ILE A 288 14.63 5.35 -19.41
CA ILE A 288 14.14 4.14 -20.07
C ILE A 288 12.60 4.08 -19.97
N GLU A 289 12.03 4.28 -18.78
CA GLU A 289 10.56 4.25 -18.59
C GLU A 289 9.85 5.34 -19.40
N ASP A 290 10.42 6.56 -19.46
CA ASP A 290 9.85 7.66 -20.25
C ASP A 290 9.92 7.38 -21.75
N LEU A 291 11.05 6.90 -22.25
CA LEU A 291 11.20 6.51 -23.65
C LEU A 291 10.21 5.39 -24.03
N GLN A 292 10.01 4.40 -23.17
CA GLN A 292 9.01 3.34 -23.40
C GLN A 292 7.59 3.91 -23.51
N LYS A 293 7.20 4.85 -22.65
CA LYS A 293 5.89 5.53 -22.74
C LYS A 293 5.75 6.35 -24.02
N GLN A 294 6.76 7.14 -24.37
CA GLN A 294 6.75 7.92 -25.60
C GLN A 294 6.62 7.03 -26.84
N THR A 295 7.31 5.89 -26.83
CA THR A 295 7.27 4.88 -27.91
C THR A 295 5.86 4.30 -28.05
N ALA A 296 5.20 3.96 -26.94
CA ALA A 296 3.82 3.48 -26.94
C ALA A 296 2.84 4.53 -27.51
N LEU A 297 2.96 5.79 -27.08
CA LEU A 297 2.13 6.89 -27.58
C LEU A 297 2.32 7.16 -29.07
N LEU A 298 3.58 7.18 -29.54
CA LEU A 298 3.90 7.35 -30.96
C LEU A 298 3.35 6.19 -31.80
N SER A 299 3.41 4.96 -31.30
CA SER A 299 2.81 3.79 -31.96
C SER A 299 1.30 3.95 -32.13
N THR A 300 0.57 4.29 -31.05
CA THR A 300 -0.87 4.57 -31.13
C THR A 300 -1.17 5.70 -32.12
N ARG A 301 -0.36 6.76 -32.12
CA ARG A 301 -0.55 7.88 -33.05
C ARG A 301 -0.35 7.48 -34.52
N ILE A 302 0.59 6.60 -34.80
CA ILE A 302 0.82 6.05 -36.15
C ILE A 302 -0.40 5.26 -36.62
N ASP A 303 -1.02 4.47 -35.74
CA ASP A 303 -2.24 3.72 -36.06
C ASP A 303 -3.41 4.66 -36.37
N GLU A 304 -3.64 5.68 -35.53
CA GLU A 304 -4.67 6.70 -35.76
C GLU A 304 -4.49 7.43 -37.10
N LEU A 305 -3.27 7.86 -37.41
CA LEU A 305 -2.96 8.54 -38.67
C LEU A 305 -3.11 7.60 -39.87
N THR A 306 -2.85 6.30 -39.69
CA THR A 306 -3.09 5.29 -40.72
C THR A 306 -4.59 5.15 -41.02
N VAL A 307 -5.43 5.11 -39.99
CA VAL A 307 -6.90 5.08 -40.16
C VAL A 307 -7.38 6.37 -40.82
N THR A 308 -6.94 7.53 -40.33
CA THR A 308 -7.32 8.85 -40.87
C THR A 308 -6.95 8.98 -42.34
N ALA A 309 -5.76 8.52 -42.74
CA ALA A 309 -5.33 8.52 -44.13
C ALA A 309 -6.23 7.64 -45.01
N LYS A 310 -6.56 6.42 -44.56
CA LYS A 310 -7.46 5.51 -45.27
C LYS A 310 -8.85 6.11 -45.47
N GLU A 311 -9.41 6.74 -44.43
CA GLU A 311 -10.70 7.41 -44.50
C GLU A 311 -10.69 8.61 -45.45
N ALA A 312 -9.63 9.43 -45.42
CA ALA A 312 -9.50 10.58 -46.31
C ALA A 312 -9.39 10.15 -47.79
N VAL A 313 -8.69 9.04 -48.07
CA VAL A 313 -8.64 8.43 -49.41
C VAL A 313 -10.03 7.95 -49.84
N ALA A 314 -10.77 7.25 -48.97
CA ALA A 314 -12.12 6.81 -49.27
C ALA A 314 -13.08 7.97 -49.57
N LYS A 315 -12.93 9.09 -48.86
CA LYS A 315 -13.67 10.35 -49.08
C LYS A 315 -13.14 11.18 -50.26
N LYS A 316 -12.16 10.70 -51.01
CA LYS A 316 -11.47 11.40 -52.12
C LYS A 316 -10.86 12.76 -51.70
N ASN A 317 -10.58 12.95 -50.41
CA ASN A 317 -9.95 14.16 -49.89
C ASN A 317 -8.42 14.00 -49.92
N LYS A 318 -7.83 14.30 -51.08
CA LYS A 318 -6.39 14.16 -51.32
C LYS A 318 -5.53 14.99 -50.36
N VAL A 319 -5.96 16.21 -50.02
CA VAL A 319 -5.21 17.10 -49.14
C VAL A 319 -5.11 16.53 -47.73
N ALA A 320 -6.25 16.08 -47.17
CA ALA A 320 -6.28 15.45 -45.84
C ALA A 320 -5.49 14.13 -45.81
N ALA A 321 -5.58 13.30 -46.87
CA ALA A 321 -4.83 12.06 -46.97
C ALA A 321 -3.31 12.30 -46.96
N MET A 322 -2.84 13.25 -47.78
CA MET A 322 -1.42 13.61 -47.84
C MET A 322 -0.91 14.22 -46.53
N ALA A 323 -1.71 15.06 -45.87
CA ALA A 323 -1.37 15.62 -44.56
C ALA A 323 -1.24 14.51 -43.50
N ALA A 324 -2.18 13.57 -43.44
CA ALA A 324 -2.14 12.45 -42.51
C ALA A 324 -0.93 11.54 -42.76
N LEU A 325 -0.61 11.23 -44.02
CA LEU A 325 0.57 10.42 -44.38
C LEU A 325 1.89 11.12 -44.02
N LYS A 326 1.99 12.44 -44.23
CA LYS A 326 3.18 13.21 -43.85
C LYS A 326 3.38 13.20 -42.34
N SER A 327 2.32 13.45 -41.58
CA SER A 327 2.35 13.38 -40.11
C SER A 327 2.72 11.98 -39.61
N LYS A 328 2.19 10.93 -40.27
CA LYS A 328 2.54 9.54 -39.95
C LYS A 328 4.04 9.32 -40.14
N LYS A 329 4.61 9.77 -41.26
CA LYS A 329 6.03 9.56 -41.55
C LYS A 329 6.95 10.26 -40.55
N VAL A 330 6.57 11.45 -40.08
CA VAL A 330 7.30 12.16 -39.01
C VAL A 330 7.25 11.38 -37.69
N ALA A 331 6.08 10.84 -37.33
CA ALA A 331 5.92 10.01 -36.14
C ALA A 331 6.74 8.72 -36.23
N GLU A 332 6.75 8.03 -37.37
CA GLU A 332 7.57 6.82 -37.61
C GLU A 332 9.06 7.09 -37.45
N ASN A 333 9.57 8.19 -38.04
CA ASN A 333 10.98 8.54 -37.90
C ASN A 333 11.33 8.85 -36.44
N SER A 334 10.45 9.56 -35.72
CA SER A 334 10.64 9.85 -34.29
C SER A 334 10.64 8.55 -33.47
N LEU A 335 9.73 7.62 -33.77
CA LEU A 335 9.66 6.30 -33.14
C LEU A 335 10.95 5.51 -33.35
N GLN A 336 11.49 5.49 -34.59
CA GLN A 336 12.74 4.81 -34.90
C GLN A 336 13.92 5.38 -34.11
N THR A 337 14.04 6.70 -34.02
CA THR A 337 15.09 7.33 -33.19
C THR A 337 14.96 6.94 -31.72
N ARG A 338 13.73 6.93 -31.18
CA ARG A 338 13.46 6.57 -29.79
C ARG A 338 13.80 5.11 -29.48
N PHE A 339 13.47 4.17 -30.37
CA PHE A 339 13.89 2.77 -30.23
C PHE A 339 15.41 2.60 -30.27
N ALA A 340 16.11 3.32 -31.16
CA ALA A 340 17.56 3.26 -31.23
C ALA A 340 18.21 3.76 -29.92
N THR A 341 17.71 4.88 -29.37
CA THR A 341 18.18 5.37 -28.06
C THR A 341 17.86 4.39 -26.93
N LEU A 342 16.65 3.81 -26.92
CA LEU A 342 16.25 2.83 -25.90
C LEU A 342 17.20 1.62 -25.90
N GLY A 343 17.51 1.06 -27.07
CA GLY A 343 18.45 -0.06 -27.18
C GLY A 343 19.85 0.29 -26.67
N GLN A 344 20.34 1.50 -26.95
CA GLN A 344 21.63 1.97 -26.41
C GLN A 344 21.63 2.05 -24.88
N LEU A 345 20.53 2.51 -24.27
CA LEU A 345 20.42 2.62 -22.82
C LEU A 345 20.25 1.24 -22.16
N GLU A 346 19.51 0.33 -22.78
CA GLU A 346 19.37 -1.06 -22.32
C GLU A 346 20.71 -1.82 -22.39
N ASP A 347 21.50 -1.62 -23.45
CA ASP A 347 22.85 -2.18 -23.57
C ASP A 347 23.81 -1.67 -22.48
N VAL A 348 23.65 -0.41 -22.04
CA VAL A 348 24.42 0.16 -20.92
C VAL A 348 23.94 -0.41 -19.59
N ALA A 349 22.63 -0.62 -19.43
CA ALA A 349 22.05 -1.20 -18.22
C ALA A 349 22.36 -2.69 -18.02
N ALA A 350 22.61 -3.42 -19.11
CA ALA A 350 22.92 -4.86 -19.09
C ALA A 350 24.40 -5.19 -18.83
N ARG A 351 25.26 -4.17 -18.78
CA ARG A 351 26.68 -4.29 -18.43
C ARG A 351 26.87 -4.05 -16.95
#